data_AF-A0A8X6VES7-F1
#
_entry.id   AF-A0A8X6VES7-F1
#
_cell.length_a   1.000
_cell.length_b   1.000
_cell.length_c   1.000
_cell.angle_alpha   90.00
_cell.angle_beta   90.00
_cell.angle_gamma   90.00
#
_symmetry.space_group_name_H-M   'P 1'
#
loop_
_entity.id
_entity.type
_entity.pdbx_description
1 polymer ?
#
loop_
_entity_poly.entity_id
_entity_poly.type
_entity_poly.pdbx_seq_one_letter_code
_entity_poly.pdbx_strand_id
1 'polypeptide(L)'
;MEYHLDVLSATEQSRIEHLCQVIYSQFGLAIHQNDHQARRRFVEWAQNEIAIVPDFHKRILFSDEAHFWLNGYVNKQNCHIWSEANPQVYVETPLHPEKLTVWCALWAGGIIGP
;
A
#
# COMPACT_ATOMS: atom_id res chain seq x y z
N MET A 1 28.45 2.69 -13.32
CA MET A 1 28.93 4.02 -12.89
C MET A 1 28.29 5.04 -13.82
N GLU A 2 27.97 6.21 -13.26
CA GLU A 2 27.13 7.30 -13.81
C GLU A 2 25.62 7.12 -13.65
N TYR A 3 25.12 7.59 -12.49
CA TYR A 3 23.77 8.12 -12.38
C TYR A 3 23.86 9.63 -12.59
N HIS A 4 23.53 10.09 -13.79
CA HIS A 4 23.34 11.50 -14.09
C HIS A 4 21.96 11.88 -13.56
N LEU A 5 21.91 12.66 -12.48
CA LEU A 5 20.70 13.26 -11.95
C LEU A 5 20.32 14.43 -12.86
N ASP A 6 19.47 14.17 -13.85
CA ASP A 6 18.85 15.23 -14.63
C ASP A 6 17.76 15.92 -13.79
N VAL A 7 17.98 17.21 -13.56
CA VAL A 7 17.02 18.12 -12.94
C VAL A 7 15.86 18.27 -13.93
N LEU A 8 14.72 17.65 -13.63
CA LEU A 8 13.50 17.77 -14.43
C LEU A 8 13.06 19.23 -14.54
N SER A 9 12.59 19.63 -15.71
CA SER A 9 12.15 21.00 -16.00
C SER A 9 10.88 21.37 -15.21
N ALA A 10 10.65 22.66 -14.95
CA ALA A 10 9.48 23.14 -14.18
C ALA A 10 8.12 22.67 -14.75
N THR A 11 8.06 22.42 -16.06
CA THR A 11 6.91 21.82 -16.76
C THR A 11 6.69 20.35 -16.45
N GLU A 12 7.76 19.58 -16.27
CA GLU A 12 7.68 18.18 -15.85
C GLU A 12 7.27 18.07 -14.39
N GLN A 13 7.76 18.96 -13.53
CA GLN A 13 7.34 19.07 -12.13
C GLN A 13 5.83 19.35 -12.01
N SER A 14 5.32 20.33 -12.77
CA SER A 14 3.88 20.65 -12.83
C SER A 14 3.03 19.48 -13.34
N ARG A 15 3.52 18.71 -14.32
CA ARG A 15 2.82 17.52 -14.83
C ARG A 15 2.83 16.39 -13.81
N ILE A 16 3.91 16.21 -13.06
CA ILE A 16 3.99 15.25 -11.95
C ILE A 16 3.02 15.64 -10.83
N GLU A 17 2.92 16.91 -10.46
CA GLU A 17 1.99 17.38 -9.43
C GLU A 17 0.52 17.19 -9.84
N HIS A 18 0.18 17.48 -11.10
CA HIS A 18 -1.16 17.26 -11.63
C HIS A 18 -1.48 15.76 -11.74
N LEU A 19 -0.51 14.93 -12.12
CA LEU A 19 -0.63 13.46 -12.10
C LEU A 19 -0.80 12.94 -10.67
N CYS A 20 -0.07 13.47 -9.69
CA CYS A 20 -0.23 13.14 -8.27
C CYS A 20 -1.63 13.50 -7.77
N GLN A 21 -2.18 14.68 -8.10
CA GLN A 21 -3.56 15.04 -7.74
C GLN A 21 -4.61 14.09 -8.34
N VAL A 22 -4.43 13.68 -9.60
CA VAL A 22 -5.31 12.70 -10.25
C VAL A 22 -5.19 11.32 -9.59
N ILE A 23 -3.98 10.89 -9.25
CA ILE A 23 -3.69 9.64 -8.53
C ILE A 23 -4.37 9.64 -7.15
N TYR A 24 -4.23 10.70 -6.35
CA TYR A 24 -4.86 10.79 -5.03
C TYR A 24 -6.40 10.72 -5.09
N SER A 25 -7.03 11.13 -6.19
CA SER A 25 -8.49 11.06 -6.33
C SER A 25 -9.03 9.65 -6.59
N GLN A 26 -8.21 8.71 -7.08
CA GLN A 26 -8.62 7.33 -7.37
C GLN A 26 -8.36 6.33 -6.22
N PHE A 27 -7.46 6.66 -5.30
CA PHE A 27 -7.19 5.86 -4.09
C PHE A 27 -8.10 6.31 -2.94
N GLY A 28 -9.36 5.88 -2.98
CA GLY A 28 -10.37 6.17 -1.95
C GLY A 28 -10.17 5.45 -0.62
N LEU A 29 -9.03 5.62 0.06
CA LEU A 29 -8.98 5.46 1.52
C LEU A 29 -9.37 6.80 2.13
N ALA A 30 -10.66 6.97 2.39
CA ALA A 30 -11.16 8.12 3.13
C ALA A 30 -10.61 8.05 4.57
N ILE A 31 -9.50 8.75 4.82
CA ILE A 31 -8.98 8.98 6.16
C ILE A 31 -10.02 9.75 6.97
N HIS A 32 -10.55 9.13 8.02
CA HIS A 32 -11.48 9.82 8.92
C HIS A 32 -10.72 10.89 9.70
N GLN A 33 -11.40 11.99 10.05
CA GLN A 33 -10.78 13.12 10.74
C GLN A 33 -10.07 12.70 12.05
N ASN A 34 -10.56 11.66 12.71
CA ASN A 34 -10.00 11.15 13.97
C ASN A 34 -8.86 10.13 13.79
N ASP A 35 -8.65 9.59 12.58
CA ASP A 35 -7.63 8.57 12.34
C ASP A 35 -6.23 9.11 12.62
N HIS A 36 -5.97 10.37 12.27
CA HIS A 36 -4.69 11.01 12.57
C HIS A 36 -4.38 11.03 14.07
N GLN A 37 -5.38 11.35 14.89
CA GLN A 37 -5.20 11.39 16.34
C GLN A 37 -5.06 9.99 16.92
N ALA A 38 -5.87 9.03 16.47
CA ALA A 38 -5.79 7.64 16.90
C ALA A 38 -4.42 7.02 16.56
N ARG A 39 -3.95 7.21 15.32
CA ARG A 39 -2.63 6.74 14.86
C ARG A 39 -1.50 7.38 15.66
N ARG A 40 -1.58 8.68 15.97
CA ARG A 40 -0.57 9.38 16.78
C ARG A 40 -0.51 8.81 18.20
N ARG A 41 -1.67 8.68 18.87
CA ARG A 41 -1.74 8.10 20.22
C ARG A 41 -1.18 6.69 20.29
N PHE A 42 -1.48 5.86 19.29
CA PHE A 42 -0.93 4.52 19.19
C PHE A 42 0.60 4.53 19.08
N VAL A 43 1.16 5.39 18.22
CA VAL A 43 2.62 5.49 18.04
C VAL A 43 3.31 5.94 19.32
N GLU A 44 2.78 6.97 19.99
CA GLU A 44 3.31 7.48 21.26
C GLU A 44 3.30 6.40 22.34
N TRP A 45 2.20 5.67 22.48
CA TRP A 45 2.10 4.53 23.40
C TRP A 45 3.11 3.42 23.05
N ALA A 46 3.15 2.98 21.79
CA ALA A 46 4.01 1.89 21.36
C ALA A 46 5.50 2.23 21.55
N GLN A 47 5.91 3.48 21.30
CA GLN A 47 7.27 3.94 21.54
C GLN A 47 7.66 3.84 23.02
N ASN A 48 6.76 4.22 23.93
CA ASN A 48 7.00 4.11 25.37
C ASN A 48 7.14 2.64 25.81
N GLU A 49 6.28 1.75 25.34
CA GLU A 49 6.37 0.32 25.65
C GLU A 49 7.68 -0.30 25.14
N ILE A 50 8.10 0.05 23.92
CA ILE A 50 9.37 -0.41 23.34
C ILE A 50 10.58 0.07 24.17
N ALA A 51 10.51 1.28 24.73
CA ALA A 51 11.60 1.83 25.55
C ALA A 51 11.68 1.23 26.96
N ILE A 52 10.53 0.88 27.55
CA ILE A 52 10.43 0.44 28.95
C ILE A 52 10.53 -1.08 29.07
N VAL A 53 9.93 -1.83 28.16
CA VAL A 53 9.82 -3.29 28.25
C VAL A 53 10.92 -3.95 27.41
N PRO A 54 11.88 -4.67 28.03
CA PRO A 54 12.89 -5.40 27.28
C PRO A 54 12.25 -6.42 26.34
N ASP A 55 12.76 -6.49 25.11
CA ASP A 55 12.29 -7.40 24.07
C ASP A 55 10.78 -7.28 23.76
N PHE A 56 10.17 -6.11 23.95
CA PHE A 56 8.74 -5.89 23.71
C PHE A 56 8.29 -6.38 22.32
N HIS A 57 9.09 -6.10 21.29
CA HIS A 57 8.85 -6.53 19.91
C HIS A 57 8.68 -8.05 19.75
N LYS A 58 9.28 -8.87 20.63
CA LYS A 58 9.13 -10.33 20.60
C LYS A 58 7.79 -10.82 21.14
N ARG A 59 7.06 -9.96 21.85
CA ARG A 59 5.75 -10.25 22.45
C ARG A 59 4.59 -9.82 21.55
N ILE A 60 4.88 -9.18 20.42
CA ILE A 60 3.87 -8.72 19.46
C ILE A 60 3.58 -9.85 18.47
N LEU A 61 2.30 -10.15 18.31
CA LEU A 61 1.77 -11.02 17.26
C LEU A 61 0.97 -10.15 16.28
N PHE A 62 1.47 -10.03 15.06
CA PHE A 62 0.74 -9.41 13.95
C PHE A 62 -0.10 -10.48 13.26
N SER A 63 -1.28 -10.14 12.76
CA SER A 63 -2.09 -11.03 11.94
C SER A 63 -2.81 -10.23 10.86
N ASP A 64 -2.95 -10.81 9.67
CA ASP A 64 -3.69 -10.19 8.58
C ASP A 64 -4.31 -11.24 7.66
N GLU A 65 -5.22 -10.79 6.80
CA GLU A 65 -5.85 -11.57 5.76
C GLU A 65 -5.46 -11.03 4.38
N ALA A 66 -4.99 -11.91 3.50
CA ALA A 66 -4.66 -11.57 2.12
C ALA A 66 -5.49 -12.40 1.13
N HIS A 67 -5.90 -11.77 0.04
CA HIS A 67 -6.58 -12.43 -1.07
C HIS A 67 -5.64 -12.62 -2.26
N PHE A 68 -5.49 -13.86 -2.71
CA PHE A 68 -4.74 -14.24 -3.91
C PHE A 68 -5.71 -14.69 -4.99
N TRP A 69 -5.65 -14.07 -6.17
CA TRP A 69 -6.50 -14.45 -7.29
C TRP A 69 -5.84 -15.53 -8.13
N LEU A 70 -6.55 -16.62 -8.42
CA LEU A 70 -5.98 -17.81 -9.08
C LEU A 70 -5.69 -17.62 -10.57
N ASN A 71 -6.25 -16.57 -11.18
CA ASN A 71 -6.15 -16.28 -12.60
C ASN A 71 -5.23 -15.09 -12.93
N GLY A 72 -4.40 -14.64 -11.98
CA GLY A 72 -3.55 -13.47 -12.16
C GLY A 72 -4.32 -12.14 -12.24
N TYR A 73 -5.56 -12.10 -11.72
CA TYR A 73 -6.34 -10.87 -11.66
C TYR A 73 -5.58 -9.78 -10.90
N VAL A 74 -5.32 -8.68 -11.60
CA VAL A 74 -4.76 -7.46 -11.03
C VAL A 74 -5.93 -6.57 -10.61
N ASN A 75 -5.94 -6.16 -9.33
CA ASN A 75 -6.91 -5.18 -8.85
C ASN A 75 -6.87 -3.95 -9.76
N LYS A 76 -8.03 -3.53 -10.29
CA LYS A 76 -8.15 -2.36 -11.16
C LYS A 76 -7.52 -1.10 -10.56
N GLN A 77 -7.55 -0.96 -9.23
CA GLN A 77 -6.92 0.16 -8.52
C GLN A 77 -5.38 0.13 -8.55
N ASN A 78 -4.78 -1.04 -8.75
CA ASN A 78 -3.33 -1.20 -8.88
C ASN A 78 -2.88 -1.34 -10.35
N CYS A 79 -3.80 -1.30 -11.32
CA CYS A 79 -3.49 -1.41 -12.74
C CYS A 79 -3.18 -0.03 -13.32
N HIS A 80 -1.88 0.28 -13.48
CA HIS A 80 -1.43 1.52 -14.12
C HIS A 80 -0.92 1.21 -15.53
N ILE A 81 -1.62 1.71 -16.54
CA ILE A 81 -1.21 1.63 -17.94
C ILE A 81 -0.54 2.97 -18.31
N TRP A 82 0.76 2.92 -18.65
CA TRP A 82 1.50 4.10 -19.11
C TRP A 82 1.51 4.16 -20.63
N SER A 83 1.20 5.32 -21.20
CA SER A 83 1.26 5.58 -22.65
C SER A 83 1.43 7.08 -22.92
N GLU A 84 2.16 7.44 -23.98
CA GLU A 84 2.38 8.83 -24.39
C GLU A 84 1.10 9.50 -24.91
N ALA A 85 0.16 8.71 -25.42
CA ALA A 85 -1.18 9.14 -25.83
C ALA A 85 -2.24 8.23 -25.19
N ASN A 86 -3.50 8.71 -25.05
CA ASN A 86 -4.58 7.92 -24.44
C ASN A 86 -4.70 6.55 -25.14
N PRO A 87 -4.35 5.44 -24.47
CA PRO A 87 -4.16 4.17 -25.13
C PRO A 87 -5.48 3.51 -25.57
N GLN A 88 -6.65 4.01 -25.15
CA GLN A 88 -7.97 3.42 -25.41
C GLN A 88 -8.03 1.90 -25.16
N VAL A 89 -7.24 1.42 -24.19
CA VAL A 89 -7.16 0.01 -23.85
C VAL A 89 -8.27 -0.33 -22.86
N TYR A 90 -9.14 -1.26 -23.25
CA TYR A 90 -10.13 -1.87 -22.37
C TYR A 90 -9.72 -3.31 -22.12
N VAL A 91 -9.39 -3.63 -20.86
CA VAL A 91 -9.15 -5.01 -20.44
C VAL A 91 -10.42 -5.53 -19.78
N GLU A 92 -11.12 -6.42 -20.48
CA GLU A 92 -12.27 -7.13 -19.91
C GLU A 92 -11.76 -8.15 -18.88
N THR A 93 -12.21 -8.00 -17.64
CA THR A 93 -11.90 -8.94 -16.56
C THR A 93 -13.19 -9.58 -16.06
N PRO A 94 -13.19 -10.89 -15.75
CA PRO A 94 -14.35 -11.54 -15.16
C PRO A 94 -14.77 -10.85 -13.85
N LEU A 95 -16.08 -10.74 -13.63
CA LEU A 95 -16.66 -10.02 -12.49
C LEU A 95 -16.35 -10.71 -11.14
N HIS A 96 -16.18 -12.04 -11.16
CA HIS A 96 -15.94 -12.86 -9.98
C HIS A 96 -14.82 -13.89 -10.25
N PRO A 97 -13.55 -13.44 -10.31
CA PRO A 97 -12.45 -14.37 -10.41
C PRO A 97 -12.35 -15.20 -9.12
N GLU A 98 -11.96 -16.47 -9.26
CA GLU A 98 -11.70 -17.31 -8.09
C GLU A 98 -10.53 -16.74 -7.28
N LYS A 99 -10.71 -16.67 -5.96
CA LYS A 99 -9.70 -16.19 -5.02
C LYS A 99 -9.51 -17.16 -3.87
N LEU A 100 -8.27 -17.26 -3.43
CA LEU A 100 -7.87 -17.88 -2.19
C LEU A 100 -7.67 -16.80 -1.13
N THR A 101 -8.34 -16.94 -0.01
CA THR A 101 -8.11 -16.13 1.19
C THR A 101 -7.14 -16.87 2.09
N VAL A 102 -6.04 -16.21 2.47
CA VAL A 102 -5.07 -16.74 3.43
C VAL A 102 -5.06 -15.81 4.63
N TRP A 103 -5.22 -16.38 5.82
CA TRP A 103 -4.97 -15.68 7.07
C TRP A 103 -3.59 -16.08 7.58
N CYS A 104 -2.77 -15.14 8.01
CA CYS A 104 -1.46 -15.46 8.55
C CYS A 104 -1.11 -14.53 9.70
N ALA A 105 -0.39 -15.04 10.69
CA ALA A 105 0.18 -14.29 11.78
C ALA A 105 1.72 -14.38 11.82
N LEU A 106 2.34 -13.30 12.25
CA LEU A 106 3.79 -13.11 12.32
C LEU A 106 4.16 -12.67 13.73
N TRP A 107 5.19 -13.29 14.29
CA TRP A 107 5.81 -12.88 15.54
C TRP A 107 7.31 -13.13 15.49
N ALA A 108 8.05 -12.75 16.53
CA ALA A 108 9.51 -12.90 16.54
C ALA A 108 10.00 -14.35 16.44
N GLY A 109 9.16 -15.34 16.74
CA GLY A 109 9.48 -16.76 16.58
C GLY A 109 9.11 -17.35 15.21
N GLY A 110 8.51 -16.58 14.30
CA GLY A 110 8.18 -17.02 12.95
C GLY A 110 6.73 -16.79 12.55
N ILE A 111 6.22 -17.68 11.70
CA ILE A 111 4.92 -17.57 11.03
C ILE A 111 3.93 -18.55 11.67
N ILE A 112 2.69 -18.13 11.87
CA ILE A 112 1.57 -18.94 12.38
C ILE A 112 0.40 -18.79 11.40
N GLY A 113 -0.01 -19.87 10.75
CA GLY A 113 -1.03 -19.83 9.70
C GLY A 113 -0.71 -20.84 8.60
N PRO A 114 -1.43 -20.80 7.47
CA PRO A 114 -1.21 -21.67 6.32
C PRO A 114 0.21 -21.58 5.76
#